data_AF-A0A560HHA0-F1
#
_entry.id   AF-A0A560HHA0-F1
#
_cell.length_a   1.000
_cell.length_b   1.000
_cell.length_c   1.000
_cell.angle_alpha   90.00
_cell.angle_beta   90.00
_cell.angle_gamma   90.00
#
_symmetry.space_group_name_H-M   'P 1'
#
loop_
_entity.id
_entity.type
_entity.pdbx_description
1 polymer ?
#
loop_
_entity_poly.entity_id
_entity_poly.type
_entity_poly.pdbx_seq_one_letter_code
_entity_poly.pdbx_strand_id
1 'polypeptide(L)'
;MKLRFLLFALGFAVVATAARSAVLPSYWTVPAQVTLVQDVPEDDIRREPRANRSPRETFEDVRRARDQERGKPVAREIDHQAYRAYAEEPGKLEGRPFAEVERELDQRLVDEAGWKKMPLTRGDGVGYVDGKGGSIQLNEGYPEGREGGNGDELHRGPYAKIMPENIRVPLKGNPVLERRR
;
A
#
# COMPACT_ATOMS: atom_id res chain seq x y z
N MET A 1 67.42 -0.57 2.21
CA MET A 1 66.99 -1.32 1.01
C MET A 1 65.82 -0.57 0.39
N LYS A 2 66.06 0.32 -0.59
CA LYS A 2 65.80 0.16 -2.04
C LYS A 2 64.33 -0.16 -2.41
N LEU A 3 63.64 0.94 -2.71
CA LEU A 3 62.52 1.17 -3.64
C LEU A 3 62.36 0.13 -4.77
N ARG A 4 61.12 -0.22 -5.13
CA ARG A 4 60.64 -0.20 -6.54
C ARG A 4 59.14 -0.41 -6.69
N PHE A 5 58.56 0.55 -7.41
CA PHE A 5 57.25 0.57 -8.06
C PHE A 5 57.03 -0.65 -8.97
N LEU A 6 55.76 -1.06 -9.13
CA LEU A 6 55.26 -1.49 -10.43
C LEU A 6 53.75 -1.24 -10.53
N LEU A 7 53.42 -0.15 -11.24
CA LEU A 7 52.18 -0.03 -12.00
C LEU A 7 52.19 -1.10 -13.11
N PHE A 8 51.04 -1.72 -13.37
CA PHE A 8 50.70 -2.14 -14.72
C PHE A 8 49.27 -1.71 -15.04
N ALA A 9 49.16 -0.98 -16.14
CA ALA A 9 47.94 -0.57 -16.78
C ALA A 9 47.67 -1.41 -18.03
N LEU A 10 46.44 -1.27 -18.52
CA LEU A 10 45.90 -1.61 -19.83
C LEU A 10 45.45 -3.06 -20.13
N GLY A 11 44.18 -3.14 -20.49
CA GLY A 11 43.54 -4.25 -21.20
C GLY A 11 42.09 -3.92 -21.54
N PHE A 12 41.86 -2.88 -22.34
CA PHE A 12 40.58 -2.56 -22.96
C PHE A 12 40.20 -3.66 -23.96
N ALA A 13 38.97 -4.16 -23.91
CA ALA A 13 38.31 -4.79 -25.05
C ALA A 13 36.81 -4.48 -25.01
N VAL A 14 36.45 -3.39 -25.67
CA VAL A 14 35.08 -3.12 -26.11
C VAL A 14 34.84 -4.00 -27.33
N VAL A 15 33.95 -4.99 -27.22
CA VAL A 15 33.40 -5.67 -28.38
C VAL A 15 32.14 -4.92 -28.79
N ALA A 16 32.30 -4.06 -29.80
CA ALA A 16 31.21 -3.56 -30.62
C ALA A 16 31.15 -4.45 -31.87
N THR A 17 30.02 -5.14 -32.06
CA THR A 17 29.65 -5.65 -33.38
C THR A 17 28.24 -5.15 -33.67
N ALA A 18 28.17 -4.22 -34.62
CA ALA A 18 26.96 -3.62 -35.13
C ALA A 18 26.37 -4.45 -36.28
N ALA A 19 25.04 -4.51 -36.35
CA ALA A 19 24.25 -4.49 -37.59
C ALA A 19 22.78 -4.29 -37.21
N ARG A 20 22.22 -3.10 -37.46
CA ARG A 20 21.26 -2.78 -38.55
C ARG A 20 19.89 -3.47 -38.32
N SER A 21 18.76 -2.77 -38.20
CA SER A 21 18.34 -1.56 -38.91
C SER A 21 17.30 -0.78 -38.10
N ALA A 22 17.44 0.54 -38.13
CA ALA A 22 16.40 1.49 -37.80
C ALA A 22 15.32 1.47 -38.90
N VAL A 23 14.04 1.41 -38.50
CA VAL A 23 12.91 1.87 -39.30
C VAL A 23 11.87 2.48 -38.36
N LEU A 24 12.06 3.76 -38.04
CA LEU A 24 11.01 4.76 -37.88
C LEU A 24 11.54 5.96 -38.68
N PRO A 25 10.81 6.49 -39.67
CA PRO A 25 9.66 7.34 -39.36
C PRO A 25 8.53 7.31 -40.42
N SER A 26 7.31 7.63 -40.01
CA SER A 26 6.36 8.25 -40.93
C SER A 26 5.41 9.15 -40.17
N TYR A 27 5.74 10.44 -40.24
CA TYR A 27 4.86 11.57 -40.04
C TYR A 27 3.63 11.43 -40.96
N TRP A 28 2.45 11.59 -40.39
CA TRP A 28 1.26 12.09 -41.08
C TRP A 28 0.67 13.14 -40.13
N THR A 29 1.08 14.40 -40.25
CA THR A 29 0.48 15.41 -41.15
C THR A 29 -1.03 15.43 -41.05
N VAL A 30 -1.50 16.39 -40.27
CA VAL A 30 -2.87 16.89 -40.22
C VAL A 30 -3.21 17.52 -41.58
N PRO A 31 -4.28 17.13 -42.28
CA PRO A 31 -4.82 17.99 -43.32
C PRO A 31 -5.65 19.10 -42.66
N ALA A 32 -5.05 20.30 -42.62
CA ALA A 32 -5.80 21.53 -42.60
C ALA A 32 -6.62 21.61 -43.89
N GLN A 33 -7.95 21.64 -43.76
CA GLN A 33 -8.84 22.10 -44.82
C GLN A 33 -9.54 23.34 -44.28
N VAL A 34 -8.95 24.49 -44.59
CA VAL A 34 -9.66 25.76 -44.66
C VAL A 34 -10.33 25.76 -46.04
N THR A 35 -11.66 25.71 -46.06
CA THR A 35 -12.41 26.08 -47.26
C THR A 35 -13.27 27.31 -46.94
N LEU A 36 -13.08 28.28 -47.82
CA LEU A 36 -13.65 29.60 -47.89
C LEU A 36 -15.19 29.59 -48.10
N VAL A 37 -15.80 30.64 -47.57
CA VAL A 37 -17.20 31.09 -47.62
C VAL A 37 -17.81 31.12 -49.03
N GLN A 38 -19.10 30.74 -49.13
CA GLN A 38 -20.20 31.25 -50.00
C GLN A 38 -21.36 30.24 -49.86
N ASP A 39 -22.65 30.55 -49.74
CA ASP A 39 -23.46 31.76 -49.82
C ASP A 39 -24.71 31.54 -48.93
N VAL A 40 -25.25 32.63 -48.42
CA VAL A 40 -26.50 32.67 -47.63
C VAL A 40 -27.70 32.70 -48.59
N PRO A 41 -28.72 31.84 -48.43
CA PRO A 41 -30.07 32.17 -48.86
C PRO A 41 -30.86 32.67 -47.65
N GLU A 42 -31.13 33.97 -47.64
CA GLU A 42 -32.23 34.56 -46.89
C GLU A 42 -33.54 34.08 -47.52
N ASP A 43 -34.35 33.33 -46.77
CA ASP A 43 -35.82 33.33 -46.78
C ASP A 43 -36.33 32.02 -46.18
N ASP A 44 -36.76 32.07 -44.91
CA ASP A 44 -38.15 31.74 -44.56
C ASP A 44 -38.41 32.07 -43.08
N ILE A 45 -39.04 33.23 -42.87
CA ILE A 45 -39.63 33.60 -41.59
C ILE A 45 -41.02 32.97 -41.54
N ARG A 46 -41.22 31.89 -40.75
CA ARG A 46 -42.51 31.58 -40.07
C ARG A 46 -42.45 30.42 -39.05
N ARG A 47 -42.44 30.84 -37.77
CA ARG A 47 -43.18 30.35 -36.57
C ARG A 47 -43.13 28.87 -36.16
N GLU A 48 -42.63 28.64 -34.94
CA GLU A 48 -43.36 28.12 -33.75
C GLU A 48 -42.48 28.33 -32.48
N PRO A 49 -43.02 28.70 -31.30
CA PRO A 49 -42.22 29.07 -30.13
C PRO A 49 -41.97 27.85 -29.23
N ARG A 50 -40.77 27.25 -29.30
CA ARG A 50 -40.35 26.28 -28.28
C ARG A 50 -39.65 26.97 -27.12
N ALA A 51 -40.46 27.17 -26.08
CA ALA A 51 -40.12 27.25 -24.67
C ALA A 51 -38.62 27.16 -24.31
N ASN A 52 -38.12 28.29 -23.79
CA ASN A 52 -37.48 28.37 -22.48
C ASN A 52 -36.51 27.23 -22.12
N ARG A 53 -35.22 27.39 -22.43
CA ARG A 53 -34.13 26.90 -21.56
C ARG A 53 -32.92 27.82 -21.73
N SER A 54 -32.73 28.72 -20.76
CA SER A 54 -31.54 29.57 -20.71
C SER A 54 -30.28 28.71 -20.47
N PRO A 55 -29.11 29.04 -21.05
CA PRO A 55 -27.82 28.38 -20.78
C PRO A 55 -27.24 28.63 -19.37
N ARG A 56 -28.09 28.76 -18.34
CA ARG A 56 -27.66 28.71 -16.95
C ARG A 56 -27.70 27.26 -16.50
N GLU A 57 -26.73 26.47 -16.96
CA GLU A 57 -26.22 25.39 -16.12
C GLU A 57 -25.66 26.08 -14.87
N THR A 58 -26.48 26.13 -13.85
CA THR A 58 -26.17 26.81 -12.60
C THR A 58 -24.95 26.13 -12.01
N PHE A 59 -23.90 26.90 -11.72
CA PHE A 59 -22.71 26.43 -10.98
C PHE A 59 -23.08 25.62 -9.72
N GLU A 60 -24.25 25.89 -9.13
CA GLU A 60 -24.88 25.14 -8.04
C GLU A 60 -25.20 23.68 -8.37
N ASP A 61 -25.62 23.36 -9.60
CA ASP A 61 -25.95 21.99 -10.02
C ASP A 61 -24.68 21.17 -10.27
N VAL A 62 -23.64 21.79 -10.85
CA VAL A 62 -22.30 21.18 -10.95
C VAL A 62 -21.70 20.98 -9.56
N ARG A 63 -21.91 21.93 -8.63
CA ARG A 63 -21.49 21.80 -7.23
C ARG A 63 -22.24 20.69 -6.51
N ARG A 64 -23.56 20.59 -6.67
CA ARG A 64 -24.38 19.50 -6.11
C ARG A 64 -24.00 18.14 -6.70
N ALA A 65 -23.75 18.06 -8.01
CA ALA A 65 -23.29 16.83 -8.64
C ALA A 65 -21.90 16.42 -8.12
N ARG A 66 -20.98 17.38 -7.96
CA ARG A 66 -19.64 17.15 -7.38
C ARG A 66 -19.68 16.77 -5.91
N ASP A 67 -20.61 17.34 -5.15
CA ASP A 67 -20.82 17.03 -3.73
C ASP A 67 -21.57 15.70 -3.56
N GLN A 68 -22.39 15.27 -4.54
CA GLN A 68 -23.01 13.93 -4.60
C GLN A 68 -22.01 12.84 -5.01
N GLU A 69 -21.07 13.12 -5.92
CA GLU A 69 -19.96 12.22 -6.26
C GLU A 69 -18.93 12.12 -5.13
N ARG A 70 -18.77 13.17 -4.32
CA ARG A 70 -18.09 13.13 -3.01
C ARG A 70 -19.00 12.52 -1.95
N GLY A 71 -19.61 11.37 -2.25
CA GLY A 71 -20.10 10.48 -1.21
C GLY A 71 -19.00 10.33 -0.18
N LYS A 72 -19.20 10.89 1.03
CA LYS A 72 -18.26 10.72 2.13
C LYS A 72 -18.00 9.22 2.22
N PRO A 73 -16.73 8.74 2.19
CA PRO A 73 -16.49 7.33 2.39
C PRO A 73 -17.19 6.98 3.70
N VAL A 74 -18.21 6.12 3.61
CA VAL A 74 -18.92 5.66 4.79
C VAL A 74 -17.85 4.92 5.57
N ALA A 75 -17.39 5.52 6.67
CA ALA A 75 -16.38 4.91 7.52
C ALA A 75 -16.94 3.54 7.90
N ARG A 76 -16.27 2.47 7.44
CA ARG A 76 -16.64 1.11 7.82
C ARG A 76 -16.59 1.06 9.35
N GLU A 77 -17.63 0.50 9.95
CA GLU A 77 -17.67 0.28 11.39
C GLU A 77 -16.47 -0.59 11.78
N ILE A 78 -15.74 -0.16 12.81
CA ILE A 78 -14.56 -0.88 13.29
C ILE A 78 -15.06 -2.07 14.13
N ASP A 79 -14.66 -3.29 13.77
CA ASP A 79 -14.95 -4.48 14.57
C ASP A 79 -13.96 -4.61 15.72
N HIS A 80 -14.35 -4.11 16.89
CA HIS A 80 -13.53 -4.14 18.11
C HIS A 80 -13.32 -5.54 18.70
N GLN A 81 -14.03 -6.57 18.23
CA GLN A 81 -13.91 -7.94 18.72
C GLN A 81 -13.08 -8.84 17.80
N ALA A 82 -12.54 -8.31 16.70
CA ALA A 82 -11.75 -9.08 15.74
C ALA A 82 -10.54 -9.80 16.36
N TYR A 83 -9.99 -9.29 17.47
CA TYR A 83 -8.90 -9.96 18.19
C TYR A 83 -9.31 -11.30 18.81
N ARG A 84 -10.60 -11.52 19.11
CA ARG A 84 -11.08 -12.72 19.82
C ARG A 84 -10.75 -14.00 19.08
N ALA A 85 -10.82 -13.99 17.76
CA ALA A 85 -10.46 -15.15 16.93
C ALA A 85 -9.02 -15.64 17.22
N TYR A 86 -8.13 -14.73 17.61
CA TYR A 86 -6.74 -15.03 17.98
C TYR A 86 -6.58 -15.30 19.48
N ALA A 87 -7.37 -14.66 20.34
CA ALA A 87 -7.34 -14.91 21.78
C ALA A 87 -7.95 -16.27 22.17
N GLU A 88 -8.99 -16.71 21.46
CA GLU A 88 -9.68 -17.98 21.68
C GLU A 88 -8.85 -19.16 21.15
N GLU A 89 -8.15 -18.97 20.02
CA GLU A 89 -7.33 -20.01 19.38
C GLU A 89 -5.90 -19.54 19.08
N PRO A 90 -5.09 -19.20 20.12
CA PRO A 90 -3.76 -18.65 19.93
C PRO A 90 -2.79 -19.62 19.23
N GLY A 91 -3.03 -20.93 19.36
CA GLY A 91 -2.25 -21.97 18.67
C GLY A 91 -2.27 -21.85 17.14
N LYS A 92 -3.26 -21.15 16.55
CA LYS A 92 -3.30 -20.87 15.10
C LYS A 92 -2.15 -19.98 14.62
N LEU A 93 -1.50 -19.26 15.51
CA LEU A 93 -0.34 -18.42 15.19
C LEU A 93 0.99 -19.12 15.55
N GLU A 94 0.97 -20.10 16.44
CA GLU A 94 2.18 -20.69 17.01
C GLU A 94 3.07 -21.31 15.93
N GLY A 95 4.35 -20.94 15.94
CA GLY A 95 5.35 -21.48 15.01
C GLY A 95 5.17 -21.09 13.54
N ARG A 96 4.23 -20.21 13.22
CA ARG A 96 4.07 -19.68 11.85
C ARG A 96 5.11 -18.61 11.54
N PRO A 97 5.51 -18.43 10.26
CA PRO A 97 6.43 -17.38 9.85
C PRO A 97 5.86 -15.98 10.14
N PHE A 98 6.70 -15.07 10.63
CA PHE A 98 6.31 -13.69 10.95
C PHE A 98 5.55 -13.02 9.79
N ALA A 99 6.14 -13.03 8.58
CA ALA A 99 5.54 -12.41 7.40
C ALA A 99 4.21 -13.03 6.95
N GLU A 100 3.95 -14.30 7.30
CA GLU A 100 2.67 -14.94 7.01
C GLU A 100 1.60 -14.47 7.99
N VAL A 101 1.93 -14.41 9.28
CA VAL A 101 1.05 -13.89 10.32
C VAL A 101 0.74 -12.42 10.08
N GLU A 102 1.75 -11.61 9.74
CA GLU A 102 1.56 -10.19 9.43
C GLU A 102 0.59 -9.99 8.27
N ARG A 103 0.75 -10.74 7.17
CA ARG A 103 -0.17 -10.66 6.02
C ARG A 103 -1.59 -11.07 6.39
N GLU A 104 -1.75 -12.10 7.22
CA GLU A 104 -3.07 -12.50 7.71
C GLU A 104 -3.71 -11.40 8.56
N LEU A 105 -2.96 -10.79 9.48
CA LEU A 105 -3.46 -9.70 10.31
C LEU A 105 -3.75 -8.44 9.50
N ASP A 106 -2.98 -8.13 8.46
CA ASP A 106 -3.29 -7.04 7.53
C ASP A 106 -4.67 -7.26 6.90
N GLN A 107 -4.92 -8.45 6.35
CA GLN A 107 -6.21 -8.77 5.77
C GLN A 107 -7.35 -8.72 6.81
N ARG A 108 -7.20 -9.43 7.93
CA ARG A 108 -8.29 -9.62 8.90
C ARG A 108 -8.56 -8.38 9.74
N LEU A 109 -7.51 -7.71 10.20
CA LEU A 109 -7.65 -6.59 11.11
C LEU A 109 -7.76 -5.28 10.35
N VAL A 110 -6.94 -5.04 9.33
CA VAL A 110 -6.94 -3.75 8.61
C VAL A 110 -8.04 -3.73 7.56
N ASP A 111 -8.03 -4.67 6.62
CA ASP A 111 -8.92 -4.61 5.46
C ASP A 111 -10.37 -4.97 5.81
N GLU A 112 -10.56 -6.00 6.65
CA GLU A 112 -11.88 -6.50 7.04
C GLU A 112 -12.44 -5.80 8.29
N ALA A 113 -11.65 -5.63 9.35
CA ALA A 113 -12.12 -5.08 10.64
C ALA A 113 -11.89 -3.57 10.83
N GLY A 114 -11.16 -2.89 9.93
CA GLY A 114 -10.93 -1.45 9.99
C GLY A 114 -9.96 -0.98 11.07
N TRP A 115 -9.10 -1.87 11.58
CA TRP A 115 -8.06 -1.56 12.56
C TRP A 115 -6.92 -0.78 11.93
N LYS A 116 -6.10 -0.14 12.77
CA LYS A 116 -4.92 0.59 12.32
C LYS A 116 -3.66 -0.21 12.56
N LYS A 117 -2.87 -0.41 11.50
CA LYS A 117 -1.49 -0.90 11.59
C LYS A 117 -0.54 0.27 11.86
N MET A 118 0.42 0.05 12.76
CA MET A 118 1.44 1.03 13.09
C MET A 118 2.75 0.34 13.50
N PRO A 119 3.92 0.96 13.27
CA PRO A 119 5.17 0.43 13.80
C PRO A 119 5.15 0.44 15.33
N LEU A 120 5.79 -0.54 15.96
CA LEU A 120 5.92 -0.56 17.42
C LEU A 120 6.86 0.56 17.89
N THR A 121 6.54 1.20 19.02
CA THR A 121 7.41 2.22 19.62
C THR A 121 8.72 1.63 20.15
N ARG A 122 8.72 0.33 20.50
CA ARG A 122 9.87 -0.38 21.06
C ARG A 122 10.07 -1.71 20.33
N GLY A 123 11.32 -1.96 19.94
CA GLY A 123 11.70 -3.15 19.19
C GLY A 123 11.34 -3.04 17.71
N ASP A 124 11.66 -4.10 16.99
CA ASP A 124 11.33 -4.26 15.58
C ASP A 124 10.01 -5.04 15.47
N GLY A 125 9.06 -4.50 14.69
CA GLY A 125 7.75 -5.11 14.49
C GLY A 125 6.61 -4.12 14.29
N VAL A 126 5.40 -4.66 14.30
CA VAL A 126 4.16 -3.94 13.97
C VAL A 126 3.05 -4.20 14.99
N GLY A 127 2.21 -3.20 15.22
CA GLY A 127 1.04 -3.29 16.08
C GLY A 127 -0.24 -2.99 15.30
N TYR A 128 -1.31 -3.69 15.65
CA TYR A 128 -2.67 -3.51 15.16
C TYR A 128 -3.52 -3.04 16.33
N VAL A 129 -4.22 -1.90 16.16
CA VAL A 129 -5.01 -1.29 17.24
C VAL A 129 -6.40 -0.90 16.75
N ASP A 130 -7.39 -1.13 17.61
CA ASP A 130 -8.80 -0.83 17.35
C ASP A 130 -9.26 0.54 17.91
N GLY A 131 -8.42 1.17 18.74
CA GLY A 131 -8.72 2.42 19.44
C GLY A 131 -9.65 2.29 20.67
N LYS A 132 -10.07 1.07 21.06
CA LYS A 132 -10.91 0.78 22.23
C LYS A 132 -10.31 -0.24 23.21
N GLY A 133 -9.07 -0.66 23.00
CA GLY A 133 -8.29 -1.47 23.93
C GLY A 133 -7.87 -2.83 23.37
N GLY A 134 -8.46 -3.25 22.25
CA GLY A 134 -7.99 -4.39 21.47
C GLY A 134 -6.67 -4.06 20.78
N SER A 135 -5.67 -4.92 20.93
CA SER A 135 -4.46 -4.83 20.13
C SER A 135 -3.79 -6.18 19.89
N ILE A 136 -3.19 -6.34 18.72
CA ILE A 136 -2.27 -7.45 18.44
C ILE A 136 -0.95 -6.85 18.02
N GLN A 137 0.16 -7.29 18.61
CA GLN A 137 1.51 -6.82 18.31
C GLN A 137 2.34 -7.99 17.81
N LEU A 138 2.97 -7.83 16.66
CA LEU A 138 3.99 -8.74 16.15
C LEU A 138 5.35 -8.12 16.42
N ASN A 139 6.19 -8.83 17.16
CA ASN A 139 7.53 -8.39 17.54
C ASN A 139 8.55 -9.40 17.01
N GLU A 140 9.66 -8.94 16.42
CA GLU A 140 10.73 -9.81 15.94
C GLU A 140 11.61 -10.37 17.07
N GLY A 141 11.40 -9.87 18.30
CA GLY A 141 12.19 -10.19 19.46
C GLY A 141 13.34 -9.21 19.67
N TYR A 142 14.04 -9.40 20.78
CA TYR A 142 15.20 -8.64 21.21
C TYR A 142 16.36 -9.62 21.36
N PRO A 143 17.04 -9.99 20.26
CA PRO A 143 18.07 -11.04 20.28
C PRO A 143 19.25 -10.71 21.20
N GLU A 144 19.59 -9.43 21.35
CA GLU A 144 20.63 -8.97 22.29
C GLU A 144 20.07 -8.69 23.71
N GLY A 145 18.77 -8.89 23.93
CA GLY A 145 18.10 -8.57 25.18
C GLY A 145 18.17 -7.07 25.49
N ARG A 146 17.31 -6.26 24.85
CA ARG A 146 17.19 -4.85 25.28
C ARG A 146 16.81 -4.82 26.76
N GLU A 147 17.55 -4.02 27.54
CA GLU A 147 17.18 -3.69 28.93
C GLU A 147 15.72 -3.26 28.96
N GLY A 148 14.91 -3.99 29.73
CA GLY A 148 13.47 -3.76 29.88
C GLY A 148 12.57 -4.88 29.39
N GLY A 149 13.11 -5.90 28.71
CA GLY A 149 12.36 -7.08 28.25
C GLY A 149 12.66 -8.35 29.05
N ASN A 150 12.82 -8.27 30.38
CA ASN A 150 12.97 -9.41 31.33
C ASN A 150 13.88 -10.59 30.94
N GLY A 151 14.74 -10.49 29.93
CA GLY A 151 15.69 -11.52 29.50
C GLY A 151 15.08 -12.89 29.21
N ASP A 152 13.76 -13.04 29.16
CA ASP A 152 13.10 -14.32 29.06
C ASP A 152 13.14 -14.83 27.63
N GLU A 153 13.24 -16.16 27.53
CA GLU A 153 13.42 -16.91 26.29
C GLU A 153 12.51 -16.45 25.14
N LEU A 154 11.26 -16.16 25.47
CA LEU A 154 10.21 -15.80 24.54
C LEU A 154 10.52 -14.50 23.81
N HIS A 155 11.07 -13.51 24.52
CA HIS A 155 11.38 -12.21 23.95
C HIS A 155 12.70 -12.21 23.18
N ARG A 156 13.47 -13.32 23.15
CA ARG A 156 14.70 -13.45 22.36
C ARG A 156 14.46 -13.78 20.88
N GLY A 157 13.22 -14.01 20.48
CA GLY A 157 12.86 -14.25 19.09
C GLY A 157 11.44 -13.80 18.78
N PRO A 158 10.95 -14.07 17.56
CA PRO A 158 9.69 -13.53 17.09
C PRO A 158 8.48 -14.02 17.89
N TYR A 159 7.55 -13.13 18.23
CA TYR A 159 6.32 -13.48 18.94
C TYR A 159 5.17 -12.54 18.61
N ALA A 160 3.94 -13.03 18.75
CA ALA A 160 2.73 -12.23 18.77
C ALA A 160 2.30 -11.96 20.22
N LYS A 161 1.80 -10.77 20.52
CA LYS A 161 1.16 -10.41 21.79
C LYS A 161 -0.27 -9.95 21.50
N ILE A 162 -1.24 -10.62 22.12
CA ILE A 162 -2.67 -10.37 21.94
C ILE A 162 -3.20 -9.74 23.23
N MET A 163 -3.86 -8.60 23.09
CA MET A 163 -4.48 -7.83 24.16
C MET A 163 -5.98 -7.66 23.86
N PRO A 164 -6.83 -7.60 24.88
CA PRO A 164 -6.53 -7.41 26.31
C PRO A 164 -6.12 -8.65 27.11
N GLU A 165 -6.21 -9.87 26.56
CA GLU A 165 -6.00 -11.14 27.27
C GLU A 165 -4.53 -11.38 27.66
N ASN A 166 -3.60 -10.53 27.19
CA ASN A 166 -2.18 -10.56 27.49
C ASN A 166 -1.51 -11.90 27.10
N ILE A 167 -2.06 -12.56 26.08
CA ILE A 167 -1.55 -13.83 25.53
C ILE A 167 -0.31 -13.52 24.69
N ARG A 168 0.72 -14.35 24.81
CA ARG A 168 1.91 -14.28 23.96
C ARG A 168 2.11 -15.60 23.24
N VAL A 169 2.28 -15.53 21.92
CA VAL A 169 2.40 -16.70 21.06
C VAL A 169 3.75 -16.67 20.36
N PRO A 170 4.64 -17.64 20.62
CA PRO A 170 5.92 -17.71 19.92
C PRO A 170 5.71 -18.05 18.45
N LEU A 171 6.40 -17.31 17.56
CA LEU A 171 6.36 -17.51 16.12
C LEU A 171 7.59 -18.28 15.65
N LYS A 172 7.65 -18.62 14.35
CA LYS A 172 8.78 -19.34 13.77
C LYS A 172 10.10 -18.60 14.04
N GLY A 173 11.13 -19.34 14.45
CA GLY A 173 12.43 -18.79 14.82
C GLY A 173 12.54 -18.35 16.28
N ASN A 174 11.47 -18.50 17.07
CA ASN A 174 11.55 -18.27 18.51
C ASN A 174 12.23 -19.45 19.22
N PRO A 175 13.27 -19.22 20.06
CA PRO A 175 13.98 -20.28 20.77
C PRO A 175 13.09 -21.16 21.67
N VAL A 176 11.96 -20.64 22.16
CA VAL A 176 11.00 -21.40 22.97
C VAL A 176 10.45 -22.61 22.22
N LEU A 177 10.28 -22.50 20.90
CA LEU A 177 9.72 -23.57 20.07
C LEU A 177 10.72 -24.69 19.79
N GLU A 178 12.02 -24.38 19.79
CA GLU A 178 13.07 -25.34 19.46
C GLU A 178 13.25 -26.39 20.58
N ARG A 179 12.96 -26.03 21.83
CA ARG A 179 13.08 -26.93 22.99
C ARG A 179 11.91 -27.88 23.18
N ARG A 180 10.82 -27.71 22.42
CA ARG A 180 9.64 -28.59 22.48
C ARG A 180 9.68 -29.72 21.44
N ARG A 181 10.73 -29.77 20.62
CA ARG A 181 10.98 -30.82 19.63
C ARG A 181 11.92 -31.86 20.20
#